data_AF-A0A349GD75-F1
#
_entry.id   AF-A0A349GD75-F1
#
_cell.length_a   1.000
_cell.length_b   1.000
_cell.length_c   1.000
_cell.angle_alpha   90.00
_cell.angle_beta   90.00
_cell.angle_gamma   90.00
#
_symmetry.space_group_name_H-M   'P 1'
#
loop_
_entity.id
_entity.type
_entity.pdbx_description
1 polymer ?
#
loop_
_entity_poly.entity_id
_entity_poly.type
_entity_poly.pdbx_seq_one_letter_code
_entity_poly.pdbx_strand_id
1 'polypeptide(L)'
;QPDLAKVLLYHVVSGKVMSTDLSDGLKAPTLNGSELTFDLKNGVMVNSSQVIAADIESQNGVVHVIDTVLVPENFVYQAVSQDTAVPKTGVSDLTNPLFISIILLVGAIALKKKILN
;
A
#
# COMPACT_ATOMS: atom_id res chain seq x y z
N GLN A 1 -10.54 -5.94 4.32
CA GLN A 1 -9.19 -5.44 4.01
C GLN A 1 -8.58 -6.35 2.95
N PRO A 2 -8.00 -5.83 1.85
CA PRO A 2 -7.30 -6.69 0.90
C PRO A 2 -6.18 -7.42 1.64
N ASP A 3 -6.05 -8.72 1.36
CA ASP A 3 -5.15 -9.61 2.11
C ASP A 3 -3.71 -9.39 1.64
N LEU A 4 -3.02 -8.45 2.30
CA LEU A 4 -1.62 -8.11 2.02
C LEU A 4 -0.71 -9.33 2.11
N ALA A 5 -1.01 -10.28 3.00
CA ALA A 5 -0.22 -11.49 3.14
C ALA A 5 -0.20 -12.28 1.82
N LYS A 6 -1.32 -12.37 1.09
CA LYS A 6 -1.35 -13.06 -0.22
C LYS A 6 -0.44 -12.41 -1.26
N VAL A 7 -0.39 -11.08 -1.30
CA VAL A 7 0.51 -10.36 -2.21
C VAL A 7 1.96 -10.68 -1.89
N LEU A 8 2.33 -10.62 -0.60
CA LEU A 8 3.70 -10.92 -0.19
C LEU A 8 4.07 -12.38 -0.46
N LEU A 9 3.15 -13.32 -0.24
CA LEU A 9 3.36 -14.73 -0.58
C LEU A 9 3.51 -14.98 -2.09
N TYR A 10 2.92 -14.14 -2.93
CA TYR A 10 3.09 -14.22 -4.39
C TYR A 10 4.47 -13.72 -4.86
N HIS A 11 5.15 -12.88 -4.06
CA HIS A 11 6.50 -12.42 -4.35
C HIS A 11 7.59 -13.43 -3.94
N VAL A 12 7.23 -14.52 -3.24
CA VAL A 12 8.18 -15.48 -2.71
C VAL A 12 8.04 -16.83 -3.41
N VAL A 13 9.15 -17.27 -3.99
CA VAL A 13 9.32 -18.63 -4.53
C VAL A 13 10.11 -19.45 -3.52
N SER A 14 9.67 -20.67 -3.25
CA SER A 14 10.39 -21.59 -2.37
C SER A 14 11.63 -22.14 -3.08
N GLY A 15 12.81 -21.89 -2.51
CA GLY A 15 14.08 -22.44 -2.99
C GLY A 15 15.12 -21.37 -3.28
N LYS A 16 16.36 -21.80 -3.53
CA LYS A 16 17.43 -20.93 -4.04
C LYS A 16 17.40 -21.01 -5.56
N VAL A 17 17.06 -19.93 -6.23
CA VAL A 17 17.06 -19.82 -7.70
C VAL A 17 17.97 -18.67 -8.08
N MET A 18 19.12 -19.00 -8.69
CA MET A 18 20.00 -17.99 -9.28
C MET A 18 19.55 -17.67 -10.70
N SER A 19 19.99 -16.54 -11.24
CA SER A 19 19.72 -16.18 -12.64
C SER A 19 20.33 -17.18 -13.62
N THR A 20 21.38 -17.90 -13.22
CA THR A 20 21.97 -19.01 -14.00
C THR A 20 21.05 -20.22 -14.10
N ASP A 21 20.11 -20.38 -13.18
CA ASP A 21 19.17 -21.51 -13.15
C ASP A 21 17.87 -21.17 -13.89
N LEU A 22 17.70 -19.91 -14.31
CA LEU A 22 16.53 -19.46 -15.06
C LEU A 22 16.63 -19.89 -16.53
N SER A 23 15.52 -20.37 -17.07
CA SER A 23 15.36 -20.72 -18.48
C SER A 23 14.15 -20.00 -19.06
N ASP A 24 14.19 -19.73 -20.36
CA ASP A 24 13.08 -19.04 -21.03
C ASP A 24 11.79 -19.87 -20.95
N GLY A 25 10.71 -19.26 -20.47
CA GLY A 25 9.44 -19.93 -20.20
C GLY A 25 9.42 -20.79 -18.93
N LEU A 26 10.44 -20.69 -18.06
CA LEU A 26 10.44 -21.38 -16.78
C LEU A 26 9.25 -20.92 -15.94
N LYS A 27 8.54 -21.87 -15.32
CA LYS A 27 7.46 -21.60 -14.39
C LYS A 27 7.89 -21.99 -12.98
N ALA A 28 7.80 -21.06 -12.04
CA ALA A 28 8.10 -21.32 -10.63
C ALA A 28 6.85 -21.14 -9.76
N PRO A 29 6.49 -22.13 -8.92
CA PRO A 29 5.39 -22.00 -7.99
C PRO A 29 5.75 -21.07 -6.83
N THR A 30 4.86 -20.13 -6.52
CA THR A 30 4.98 -19.22 -5.38
C THR A 30 4.35 -19.81 -4.12
N LEU A 31 4.65 -19.22 -2.96
CA LEU A 31 4.00 -19.60 -1.70
C LEU A 31 2.49 -19.31 -1.67
N ASN A 32 2.00 -18.45 -2.57
CA ASN A 32 0.58 -18.20 -2.71
C ASN A 32 -0.16 -19.31 -3.50
N GLY A 33 0.58 -20.24 -4.14
CA GLY A 33 0.03 -21.31 -4.97
C GLY A 33 -0.16 -20.94 -6.44
N SER A 34 0.06 -19.68 -6.81
CA SER A 34 0.12 -19.22 -8.20
C SER A 34 1.55 -19.35 -8.75
N GLU A 35 1.69 -19.44 -10.08
CA GLU A 35 2.98 -19.57 -10.75
C GLU A 35 3.49 -18.22 -11.27
N LEU A 36 4.82 -18.05 -11.25
CA LEU A 36 5.53 -16.99 -11.96
C LEU A 36 6.14 -17.58 -13.22
N THR A 37 6.04 -16.84 -14.33
CA THR A 37 6.69 -17.21 -15.60
C THR A 37 7.90 -16.32 -15.81
N PHE A 38 9.03 -16.89 -16.17
CA PHE A 38 10.26 -16.16 -16.49
C PHE A 38 10.45 -16.10 -18.01
N ASP A 39 10.78 -14.93 -18.54
CA ASP A 39 11.15 -14.72 -19.94
C ASP A 39 12.57 -14.13 -19.97
N LEU A 40 13.44 -14.67 -20.82
CA LEU A 40 14.83 -14.22 -20.96
C LEU A 40 15.14 -13.58 -22.33
N LYS A 41 14.14 -13.40 -23.19
CA LYS A 41 14.36 -12.94 -24.58
C LYS A 41 14.88 -11.52 -24.69
N ASN A 42 14.44 -10.64 -23.79
CA ASN A 42 14.82 -9.21 -23.78
C ASN A 42 15.44 -8.79 -22.44
N GLY A 43 16.12 -9.72 -21.77
CA GLY A 43 16.54 -9.60 -20.38
C GLY A 43 15.66 -10.46 -19.46
N VAL A 44 16.01 -10.53 -18.18
CA VAL A 44 15.27 -11.35 -17.20
C VAL A 44 13.97 -10.63 -16.82
N MET A 45 12.85 -11.17 -17.28
CA MET A 45 11.51 -10.70 -16.94
C MET A 45 10.77 -11.76 -16.11
N VAL A 46 10.00 -11.30 -15.13
CA VAL A 46 9.11 -12.12 -14.30
C VAL A 46 7.68 -11.67 -14.59
N ASN A 47 6.93 -12.51 -15.30
CA ASN A 47 5.61 -12.19 -15.83
C ASN A 47 5.68 -10.92 -16.69
N SER A 48 5.18 -9.78 -16.19
CA SER A 48 5.24 -8.47 -16.87
C SER A 48 6.20 -7.48 -16.21
N SER A 49 7.03 -7.93 -15.25
CA SER A 49 7.93 -7.10 -14.44
C SER A 49 9.39 -7.36 -14.85
N GLN A 50 10.21 -6.31 -14.97
CA GLN A 50 11.61 -6.43 -15.34
C GLN A 50 12.49 -6.59 -14.10
N VAL A 51 13.43 -7.54 -14.12
CA VAL A 51 14.47 -7.66 -13.09
C VAL A 51 15.54 -6.60 -13.33
N ILE A 52 15.68 -5.66 -12.39
CA ILE A 52 16.66 -4.57 -12.44
C ILE A 52 17.99 -4.94 -11.79
N ALA A 53 17.96 -5.84 -10.81
CA ALA A 53 19.16 -6.40 -10.19
C ALA A 53 18.91 -7.87 -9.83
N ALA A 54 19.83 -8.73 -10.22
CA ALA A 54 19.76 -10.17 -10.02
C ALA A 54 20.87 -10.65 -9.08
N ASP A 55 20.71 -11.88 -8.57
CA ASP A 55 21.75 -12.62 -7.85
C ASP A 55 22.30 -11.93 -6.59
N ILE A 56 21.43 -11.24 -5.84
CA ILE A 56 21.81 -10.69 -4.53
C ILE A 56 21.78 -11.83 -3.52
N GLU A 57 22.97 -12.37 -3.20
CA GLU A 57 23.10 -13.42 -2.20
C GLU A 57 22.77 -12.90 -0.79
N SER A 58 21.89 -13.64 -0.12
CA SER A 58 21.53 -13.44 1.27
C SER A 58 21.75 -14.74 2.04
N GLN A 59 21.84 -14.65 3.37
CA GLN A 59 22.06 -15.83 4.23
C GLN A 59 20.98 -16.91 4.06
N ASN A 60 19.77 -16.50 3.67
CA ASN A 60 18.60 -17.39 3.58
C ASN A 60 18.08 -17.59 2.14
N GLY A 61 18.80 -17.13 1.10
CA GLY A 61 18.35 -17.27 -0.28
C GLY A 61 19.00 -16.29 -1.25
N VAL A 62 18.34 -16.09 -2.40
CA VAL A 62 18.74 -15.13 -3.43
C VAL A 62 17.61 -14.14 -3.61
N VAL A 63 17.96 -12.85 -3.68
CA VAL A 63 17.01 -11.77 -3.94
C VAL A 63 17.21 -11.25 -5.35
N HIS A 64 16.10 -11.14 -6.08
CA HIS A 64 16.03 -10.47 -7.38
C HIS A 64 15.15 -9.24 -7.23
N VAL A 65 15.67 -8.07 -7.61
CA VAL A 65 14.96 -6.79 -7.55
C VAL A 65 14.23 -6.57 -8.86
N ILE A 66 12.94 -6.24 -8.76
CA ILE A 66 12.06 -6.00 -9.91
C ILE A 66 11.55 -4.56 -9.92
N ASP A 67 11.16 -4.06 -11.10
CA ASP A 67 10.65 -2.71 -11.28
C ASP A 67 9.19 -2.54 -10.84
N THR A 68 8.38 -3.58 -10.96
CA THR A 68 6.93 -3.54 -10.78
C THR A 68 6.46 -4.59 -9.77
N VAL A 69 5.51 -4.20 -8.91
CA VAL A 69 4.88 -5.09 -7.92
C VAL A 69 4.09 -6.19 -8.61
N LEU A 70 4.31 -7.44 -8.19
CA LEU A 70 3.58 -8.60 -8.68
C LEU A 70 2.23 -8.70 -7.98
N VAL A 71 1.15 -8.57 -8.76
CA VAL A 71 -0.21 -8.76 -8.25
C VAL A 71 -0.74 -10.06 -8.84
N PRO A 72 -1.15 -11.04 -8.01
CA PRO A 72 -1.70 -12.26 -8.54
C PRO A 72 -3.07 -11.99 -9.19
N GLU A 73 -3.41 -12.71 -10.25
CA GLU A 73 -4.65 -12.48 -11.01
C GLU A 73 -5.93 -12.70 -10.18
N ASN A 74 -5.83 -13.48 -9.10
CA ASN A 74 -6.90 -13.72 -8.13
C ASN A 74 -7.04 -12.61 -7.07
N PHE A 75 -6.32 -11.48 -7.22
CA PHE A 75 -6.36 -10.40 -6.26
C PHE A 75 -7.66 -9.58 -6.39
N VAL A 76 -8.56 -9.76 -5.43
CA VAL A 76 -9.78 -8.96 -5.34
C VAL A 76 -9.45 -7.62 -4.67
N TYR A 77 -9.51 -6.55 -5.45
CA TYR A 77 -9.49 -5.19 -4.92
C TYR A 77 -10.75 -4.98 -4.10
N GLN A 78 -10.59 -4.98 -2.78
CA GLN A 78 -11.66 -4.55 -1.88
C GLN A 78 -11.87 -3.06 -2.13
N ALA A 79 -13.10 -2.65 -2.46
CA ALA A 79 -13.45 -1.24 -2.44
C ALA A 79 -13.18 -0.72 -1.04
N VAL A 80 -12.12 0.08 -0.89
CA VAL A 80 -11.92 0.85 0.32
C VAL A 80 -13.00 1.92 0.28
N SER A 81 -14.05 1.74 1.07
CA SER A 81 -14.85 2.87 1.51
C SER A 81 -13.84 3.81 2.15
N GLN A 82 -13.49 4.91 1.47
CA GLN A 82 -12.71 5.95 2.11
C GLN A 82 -13.57 6.44 3.25
N ASP A 83 -13.35 5.91 4.45
CA ASP A 83 -13.84 6.56 5.64
C ASP A 83 -13.10 7.89 5.67
N THR A 84 -13.81 8.93 5.24
CA THR A 84 -13.31 10.30 5.26
C THR A 84 -13.10 10.76 6.71
N ALA A 85 -13.45 9.93 7.71
CA ALA A 85 -13.00 10.11 9.08
C ALA A 85 -11.50 9.76 9.22
N VAL A 86 -10.66 10.68 8.76
CA VAL A 86 -9.52 11.05 9.60
C VAL A 86 -10.12 11.36 10.98
N PRO A 87 -9.74 10.68 12.07
CA PRO A 87 -10.19 11.09 13.39
C PRO A 87 -9.74 12.53 13.55
N LYS A 88 -10.71 13.45 13.56
CA LYS A 88 -10.51 14.86 13.76
C LYS A 88 -9.56 15.00 14.95
N THR A 89 -8.35 15.47 14.71
CA THR A 89 -7.42 15.82 15.78
C THR A 89 -7.99 17.01 16.52
N GLY A 90 -8.95 16.80 17.42
CA GLY A 90 -9.44 17.76 18.43
C GLY A 90 -9.98 19.12 17.96
N VAL A 91 -9.94 19.47 16.68
CA VAL A 91 -10.27 20.82 16.17
C VAL A 91 -11.24 20.79 14.99
N SER A 92 -12.41 20.18 15.13
CA SER A 92 -13.51 20.44 14.20
C SER A 92 -14.82 19.91 14.76
N ASP A 93 -15.54 20.76 15.47
CA ASP A 93 -16.98 20.92 15.30
C ASP A 93 -17.39 22.22 16.01
N LEU A 94 -17.08 23.36 15.37
CA LEU A 94 -17.63 24.67 15.75
C LEU A 94 -19.17 24.73 15.59
N THR A 95 -19.77 23.66 15.09
CA THR A 95 -21.21 23.41 14.96
C THR A 95 -21.84 22.77 16.20
N ASN A 96 -21.06 22.33 17.19
CA ASN A 96 -21.59 21.77 18.44
C ASN A 96 -22.29 22.89 19.26
N PRO A 97 -23.56 22.72 19.68
CA PRO A 97 -24.33 23.75 20.39
C PRO A 97 -23.68 24.26 21.69
N LEU A 98 -22.81 23.46 22.31
CA LEU A 98 -22.06 23.86 23.51
C LEU A 98 -20.98 24.91 23.21
N PHE A 99 -20.33 24.85 22.04
CA PHE A 99 -19.31 25.83 21.64
C PHE A 99 -19.91 27.09 21.01
N ILE A 100 -21.03 26.98 20.28
CA ILE A 100 -21.76 28.13 19.71
C ILE A 100 -22.23 29.09 20.82
N SER A 101 -22.69 28.53 21.95
CA SER A 101 -23.16 29.32 23.10
C SER A 101 -22.06 30.21 23.70
N ILE A 102 -20.82 29.74 23.73
CA ILE A 102 -19.67 30.49 24.25
C ILE A 102 -19.30 31.66 23.32
N ILE A 103 -19.34 31.44 22.00
CA ILE A 103 -18.99 32.48 21.01
C ILE A 103 -20.03 33.62 21.00
N LEU A 104 -21.33 33.30 21.10
CA LEU A 104 -22.39 34.31 21.15
C LEU A 104 -22.34 35.18 22.43
N LEU A 105 -21.99 34.58 23.58
CA LEU A 105 -21.92 35.30 24.85
C LEU A 105 -20.77 36.33 24.87
N VAL A 106 -19.59 35.96 24.34
CA VAL A 106 -18.45 36.89 24.24
C VAL A 106 -18.76 38.05 23.27
N GLY A 107 -19.40 37.77 22.14
CA GLY A 107 -19.81 38.78 21.16
C GLY A 107 -20.81 39.80 21.73
N ALA A 108 -21.79 39.36 22.51
CA ALA A 108 -22.77 40.24 23.14
C ALA A 108 -22.16 41.17 24.20
N ILE A 109 -21.19 40.68 24.97
CA ILE A 109 -20.45 41.48 25.97
C ILE A 109 -19.60 42.56 25.27
N ALA A 110 -18.93 42.22 24.17
CA ALA A 110 -18.15 43.18 23.39
C ALA A 110 -19.01 44.25 22.71
N LEU A 111 -20.19 43.87 22.19
CA LEU A 111 -21.11 44.80 21.54
C LEU A 111 -21.75 45.78 22.54
N LYS A 112 -22.08 45.32 23.75
CA LYS A 112 -22.57 46.21 24.83
C LYS A 112 -21.52 47.25 25.24
N LYS A 113 -20.23 46.88 25.26
CA LYS A 113 -19.14 47.79 25.63
C LYS A 113 -18.86 48.87 24.57
N LYS A 114 -19.18 48.61 23.29
CA LYS A 114 -19.05 49.58 22.19
C LYS A 114 -20.24 50.54 22.06
N ILE A 115 -21.42 50.16 22.55
CA ILE A 115 -22.63 51.01 22.53
C ILE A 115 -22.69 51.95 23.74
N LEU A 116 -21.94 51.67 24.82
CA LEU A 116 -21.97 52.45 26.06
C LEU A 116 -20.78 53.42 26.24
N ASN A 117 -20.02 53.72 25.17
CA ASN A 117 -18.86 54.61 25.22
C ASN A 117 -18.80 55.55 24.02
#